data_AF-A0A7S2LAT6-F1
#
_entry.id   AF-A0A7S2LAT6-F1
#
_cell.length_a   1.000
_cell.length_b   1.000
_cell.length_c   1.000
_cell.angle_alpha   90.00
_cell.angle_beta   90.00
_cell.angle_gamma   90.00
#
_symmetry.space_group_name_H-M   'P 1'
#
loop_
_entity.id
_entity.type
_entity.pdbx_description
1 polymer ?
#
loop_
_entity_poly.entity_id
_entity_poly.type
_entity_poly.pdbx_seq_one_letter_code
_entity_poly.pdbx_strand_id
1 'polypeptide(L)'
;LIAIAAVVIAVVFLVVQPFSSDDKDSSPSELSLSLIPSSSPTISKVPSTQPSPKVPSTQPSPLPSSIPSSSPSFLPSNNPTDMRSASIQARLLGENVISTETDLYNSDSAIGKAFSWIVSEDEYMMEPSDVYLVDRFVMALLYFANNGENWNYLSNLWLSNASVCEWTEVDMDGFAVGVARCSNGFVAKLDFYNCNLSGPIQ
;
A
#
# COMPACT_ATOMS: atom_id res chain seq x y z
N LEU A 1 33.01 -18.21 1.79
CA LEU A 1 32.81 -17.99 0.33
C LEU A 1 32.21 -19.18 -0.40
N ILE A 2 32.49 -20.44 -0.02
CA ILE A 2 31.91 -21.62 -0.69
C ILE A 2 30.46 -21.93 -0.25
N ALA A 3 30.05 -21.56 0.98
CA ALA A 3 28.72 -21.87 1.50
C ALA A 3 27.57 -20.98 0.97
N ILE A 4 27.86 -19.76 0.51
CA ILE A 4 26.84 -18.80 0.05
C ILE A 4 26.35 -19.14 -1.36
N ALA A 5 27.23 -19.71 -2.21
CA ALA A 5 26.86 -20.12 -3.57
C ALA A 5 25.86 -21.30 -3.60
N ALA A 6 25.84 -22.15 -2.57
CA ALA A 6 24.96 -23.33 -2.54
C ALA A 6 23.48 -22.98 -2.27
N VAL A 7 23.22 -21.91 -1.51
CA VAL A 7 21.85 -21.51 -1.16
C VAL A 7 21.17 -20.82 -2.35
N VAL A 8 21.90 -20.03 -3.13
CA VAL A 8 21.37 -19.33 -4.32
C VAL A 8 21.01 -20.33 -5.43
N ILE A 9 21.76 -21.43 -5.58
CA ILE A 9 21.46 -22.46 -6.60
C ILE A 9 20.23 -23.30 -6.23
N ALA A 10 19.98 -23.54 -4.94
CA ALA A 10 18.81 -24.32 -4.49
C ALA A 10 17.48 -23.57 -4.72
N VAL A 11 17.47 -22.23 -4.64
CA VAL A 11 16.27 -21.43 -4.93
C VAL A 11 15.98 -21.37 -6.43
N VAL A 12 17.00 -21.33 -7.28
CA VAL A 12 16.83 -21.30 -8.75
C VAL A 12 16.27 -22.63 -9.28
N PHE A 13 16.60 -23.77 -8.68
CA PHE A 13 16.08 -25.08 -9.11
C PHE A 13 14.65 -25.42 -8.63
N LEU A 14 14.09 -24.68 -7.66
CA LEU A 14 12.68 -24.85 -7.28
C LEU A 14 11.71 -24.03 -8.14
N VAL A 15 12.21 -23.09 -8.96
CA VAL A 15 11.37 -22.20 -9.80
C VAL A 15 11.21 -22.73 -11.23
N VAL A 16 11.97 -23.74 -11.65
CA VAL A 16 11.85 -24.34 -12.99
C VAL A 16 11.34 -25.78 -12.89
N GLN A 17 10.08 -25.95 -12.48
CA GLN A 17 9.35 -27.15 -12.86
C GLN A 17 8.78 -26.96 -14.27
N PRO A 18 8.97 -27.91 -15.19
CA PRO A 18 8.33 -27.86 -16.50
C PRO A 18 6.82 -27.98 -16.28
N PHE A 19 6.10 -26.92 -16.60
CA PHE A 19 4.64 -26.92 -16.64
C PHE A 19 4.21 -27.94 -17.69
N SER A 20 3.66 -29.07 -17.22
CA SER A 20 3.00 -30.04 -18.07
C SER A 20 1.67 -29.43 -18.50
N SER A 21 1.60 -28.99 -19.75
CA SER A 21 0.35 -28.61 -20.39
C SER A 21 -0.45 -29.88 -20.67
N ASP A 22 -1.55 -30.06 -19.96
CA ASP A 22 -2.63 -30.95 -20.40
C ASP A 22 -3.97 -30.24 -20.26
N ASP A 23 -4.60 -30.08 -21.43
CA ASP A 23 -5.90 -29.48 -21.72
C ASP A 23 -7.08 -30.10 -20.95
N LYS A 24 -8.13 -29.29 -20.72
CA LYS A 24 -9.48 -29.52 -21.29
C LYS A 24 -10.53 -28.51 -20.79
N ASP A 25 -10.91 -27.63 -21.71
CA ASP A 25 -12.26 -27.49 -22.27
C ASP A 25 -13.46 -27.69 -21.32
N SER A 26 -14.18 -26.60 -21.02
CA SER A 26 -15.65 -26.59 -20.93
C SER A 26 -16.20 -25.16 -20.95
N SER A 27 -17.10 -24.97 -21.90
CA SER A 27 -17.85 -23.79 -22.33
C SER A 27 -18.65 -23.03 -21.25
N PRO A 28 -19.18 -21.82 -21.59
CA PRO A 28 -19.63 -20.82 -20.64
C PRO A 28 -21.07 -21.04 -20.20
N SER A 29 -21.37 -20.68 -18.95
CA SER A 29 -22.73 -20.43 -18.50
C SER A 29 -22.99 -18.93 -18.50
N GLU A 30 -23.77 -18.48 -19.49
CA GLU A 30 -24.50 -17.22 -19.39
C GLU A 30 -25.48 -17.28 -18.21
N LEU A 31 -25.42 -16.29 -17.34
CA LEU A 31 -26.54 -15.92 -16.48
C LEU A 31 -26.84 -14.44 -16.69
N SER A 32 -27.87 -14.24 -17.50
CA SER A 32 -28.64 -13.02 -17.66
C SER A 32 -29.52 -12.77 -16.43
N LEU A 33 -30.05 -11.52 -16.35
CA LEU A 33 -31.02 -10.94 -15.39
C LEU A 33 -30.35 -10.04 -14.33
N SER A 34 -30.82 -8.82 -14.02
CA SER A 34 -32.04 -8.10 -14.39
C SER A 34 -31.81 -6.62 -14.08
N LEU A 35 -32.17 -5.72 -15.01
CA LEU A 35 -32.25 -4.29 -14.78
C LEU A 35 -33.37 -4.00 -13.78
N ILE A 36 -33.04 -3.35 -12.67
CA ILE A 36 -34.01 -2.79 -11.72
C ILE A 36 -33.95 -1.26 -11.85
N PRO A 37 -35.07 -0.57 -12.11
CA PRO A 37 -35.08 0.89 -12.17
C PRO A 37 -35.04 1.48 -10.75
N SER A 38 -33.97 2.23 -10.44
CA SER A 38 -33.87 2.99 -9.20
C SER A 38 -34.66 4.31 -9.33
N SER A 39 -35.75 4.40 -8.57
CA SER A 39 -36.58 5.58 -8.42
C SER A 39 -35.86 6.70 -7.66
N SER A 40 -35.79 7.88 -8.27
CA SER A 40 -35.48 9.15 -7.61
C SER A 40 -36.50 9.51 -6.53
N PRO A 41 -36.05 10.15 -5.44
CA PRO A 41 -36.82 11.18 -4.76
C PRO A 41 -36.12 12.54 -4.86
N THR A 42 -36.70 13.43 -5.67
CA THR A 42 -36.38 14.87 -5.67
C THR A 42 -37.08 15.51 -4.48
N ILE A 43 -36.34 15.78 -3.40
CA ILE A 43 -36.81 16.65 -2.32
C ILE A 43 -36.39 18.09 -2.60
N SER A 44 -37.41 18.92 -2.64
CA SER A 44 -37.43 20.36 -2.86
C SER A 44 -37.15 21.14 -1.56
N LYS A 45 -36.79 22.43 -1.70
CA LYS A 45 -36.79 23.55 -0.72
C LYS A 45 -35.54 23.70 0.16
N VAL A 46 -34.95 24.88 0.42
CA VAL A 46 -35.27 26.31 0.21
C VAL A 46 -33.97 27.11 0.47
N PRO A 47 -33.75 28.29 -0.14
CA PRO A 47 -32.62 29.17 0.18
C PRO A 47 -32.84 29.94 1.49
N SER A 48 -31.84 29.96 2.38
CA SER A 48 -31.82 30.85 3.55
C SER A 48 -30.66 31.84 3.44
N THR A 49 -31.03 33.08 3.16
CA THR A 49 -30.20 34.29 3.25
C THR A 49 -30.17 34.78 4.69
N GLN A 50 -29.01 34.74 5.35
CA GLN A 50 -28.76 35.64 6.48
C GLN A 50 -27.26 35.89 6.70
N PRO A 51 -26.74 37.10 6.46
CA PRO A 51 -25.40 37.50 6.87
C PRO A 51 -25.41 37.97 8.34
N SER A 52 -24.52 37.41 9.15
CA SER A 52 -24.23 37.90 10.50
C SER A 52 -23.37 39.17 10.46
N PRO A 53 -23.66 40.19 11.30
CA PRO A 53 -22.82 41.38 11.42
C PRO A 53 -21.52 41.06 12.16
N LYS A 54 -20.40 41.46 11.55
CA LYS A 54 -19.05 41.35 12.08
C LYS A 54 -18.80 42.53 13.02
N VAL A 55 -18.84 42.31 14.34
CA VAL A 55 -18.46 43.32 15.34
C VAL A 55 -16.97 43.14 15.67
N PRO A 56 -16.13 44.19 15.58
CA PRO A 56 -14.72 44.12 15.99
C PRO A 56 -14.58 44.16 17.52
N SER A 57 -13.95 43.14 18.10
CA SER A 57 -13.49 43.16 19.50
C SER A 57 -12.12 43.85 19.58
N THR A 58 -12.06 44.97 20.30
CA THR A 58 -10.85 45.76 20.55
C THR A 58 -10.23 45.39 21.91
N GLN A 59 -9.84 44.12 22.09
CA GLN A 59 -9.13 43.69 23.30
C GLN A 59 -7.71 43.21 22.97
N PRO A 60 -6.65 43.89 23.47
CA PRO A 60 -5.28 43.41 23.35
C PRO A 60 -5.05 42.22 24.30
N SER A 61 -4.66 41.07 23.74
CA SER A 61 -4.21 39.91 24.51
C SER A 61 -2.82 40.14 25.11
N PRO A 62 -2.57 39.73 26.37
CA PRO A 62 -1.24 39.74 26.96
C PRO A 62 -0.31 38.74 26.25
N LEU A 63 0.93 39.19 26.11
CA LEU A 63 2.10 38.57 25.50
C LEU A 63 2.18 37.03 25.65
N PRO A 64 2.38 36.26 24.57
CA PRO A 64 2.69 34.83 24.68
C PRO A 64 4.11 34.64 25.20
N SER A 65 4.27 33.93 26.33
CA SER A 65 5.57 33.52 26.88
C SER A 65 6.26 32.56 25.91
N SER A 66 7.21 33.08 25.13
CA SER A 66 8.08 32.31 24.24
C SER A 66 9.26 31.69 24.99
N ILE A 67 8.98 30.78 25.92
CA ILE A 67 10.04 29.91 26.48
C ILE A 67 9.86 28.53 25.84
N PRO A 68 10.61 28.20 24.78
CA PRO A 68 10.66 26.84 24.28
C PRO A 68 11.31 25.95 25.35
N SER A 69 10.56 24.93 25.80
CA SER A 69 11.08 23.88 26.67
C SER A 69 12.15 23.09 25.92
N SER A 70 13.40 23.20 26.35
CA SER A 70 14.57 22.53 25.75
C SER A 70 14.81 21.11 26.30
N SER A 71 13.80 20.47 26.90
CA SER A 71 13.90 19.07 27.33
C SER A 71 13.18 18.13 26.36
N PRO A 72 13.91 17.24 25.67
CA PRO A 72 13.32 16.12 24.95
C PRO A 72 12.56 15.25 25.96
N SER A 73 11.26 15.05 25.74
CA SER A 73 10.48 14.14 26.55
C SER A 73 10.85 12.71 26.17
N PHE A 74 11.50 11.97 27.07
CA PHE A 74 11.76 10.53 26.95
C PHE A 74 10.50 9.66 27.17
N LEU A 75 9.31 10.26 27.17
CA LEU A 75 8.06 9.53 27.29
C LEU A 75 7.58 9.16 25.89
N PRO A 76 7.18 7.89 25.66
CA PRO A 76 6.54 7.52 24.41
C PRO A 76 5.35 8.45 24.19
N SER A 77 5.36 9.11 23.04
CA SER A 77 4.27 9.96 22.59
C SER A 77 3.02 9.09 22.44
N ASN A 78 1.94 9.43 23.14
CA ASN A 78 0.63 8.78 22.97
C ASN A 78 -0.03 9.15 21.63
N ASN A 79 0.72 9.66 20.66
CA ASN A 79 0.22 9.96 19.34
C ASN A 79 -0.08 8.64 18.61
N PRO A 80 -1.30 8.41 18.12
CA PRO A 80 -1.67 7.17 17.44
C PRO A 80 -0.71 6.79 16.31
N THR A 81 -0.13 7.78 15.61
CA THR A 81 0.87 7.58 14.55
C THR A 81 2.17 6.98 15.06
N ASP A 82 2.63 7.35 16.26
CA ASP A 82 3.89 6.88 16.84
C ASP A 82 3.77 5.44 17.36
N MET A 83 2.59 5.05 17.84
CA MET A 83 2.33 3.67 18.25
C MET A 83 2.20 2.72 17.04
N ARG A 84 1.55 3.19 15.95
CA ARG A 84 1.44 2.43 14.70
C ARG A 84 2.82 2.18 14.09
N SER A 85 3.64 3.21 13.95
CA SER A 85 4.98 3.10 13.36
C SER A 85 5.85 2.11 14.12
N ALA A 86 5.90 2.21 15.46
CA ALA A 86 6.66 1.30 16.31
C ALA A 86 6.19 -0.16 16.20
N SER A 87 4.88 -0.39 16.09
CA SER A 87 4.31 -1.74 15.97
C SER A 87 4.62 -2.38 14.62
N ILE A 88 4.50 -1.61 13.53
CA ILE A 88 4.85 -2.07 12.19
C ILE A 88 6.36 -2.36 12.11
N GLN A 89 7.20 -1.44 12.59
CA GLN A 89 8.65 -1.63 12.62
C GLN A 89 9.06 -2.89 13.39
N ALA A 90 8.52 -3.09 14.60
CA ALA A 90 8.83 -4.25 15.43
C ALA A 90 8.47 -5.56 14.71
N ARG A 91 7.37 -5.56 13.96
CA ARG A 91 6.95 -6.71 13.16
C ARG A 91 7.87 -6.97 11.96
N LEU A 92 8.20 -5.93 11.19
CA LEU A 92 9.10 -6.07 10.03
C LEU A 92 10.49 -6.60 10.43
N LEU A 93 11.00 -6.15 11.59
CA LEU A 93 12.24 -6.69 12.17
C LEU A 93 12.07 -8.11 12.70
N GLY A 94 10.98 -8.38 13.42
CA GLY A 94 10.71 -9.69 14.03
C GLY A 94 10.49 -10.80 13.00
N GLU A 95 9.93 -10.47 11.84
CA GLU A 95 9.74 -11.39 10.71
C GLU A 95 10.93 -11.39 9.72
N ASN A 96 12.00 -10.63 10.00
CA ASN A 96 13.20 -10.51 9.17
C ASN A 96 12.87 -10.07 7.72
N VAL A 97 11.86 -9.22 7.56
CA VAL A 97 11.51 -8.56 6.28
C VAL A 97 12.54 -7.49 5.95
N ILE A 98 13.04 -6.80 6.98
CA ILE A 98 14.13 -5.83 6.89
C ILE A 98 15.31 -6.28 7.75
N SER A 99 16.52 -5.90 7.36
CA SER A 99 17.74 -6.32 8.06
C SER A 99 18.08 -5.40 9.24
N THR A 100 17.88 -4.09 9.08
CA THR A 100 18.20 -3.10 10.11
C THR A 100 17.13 -2.03 10.23
N GLU A 101 16.99 -1.47 11.42
CA GLU A 101 16.11 -0.33 11.66
C GLU A 101 16.55 0.91 10.86
N THR A 102 17.86 1.07 10.63
CA THR A 102 18.39 2.21 9.86
C THR A 102 17.89 2.27 8.42
N ASP A 103 17.48 1.14 7.85
CA ASP A 103 16.91 1.08 6.49
C ASP A 103 15.56 1.80 6.42
N LEU A 104 14.81 1.87 7.53
CA LEU A 104 13.51 2.54 7.60
C LEU A 104 13.60 4.06 7.61
N TYR A 105 14.69 4.61 8.15
CA TYR A 105 14.85 6.06 8.33
C TYR A 105 15.49 6.75 7.11
N ASN A 106 15.97 5.99 6.13
CA ASN A 106 16.46 6.54 4.89
C ASN A 106 15.29 6.81 3.93
N SER A 107 14.74 8.03 3.96
CA SER A 107 13.61 8.46 3.13
C SER A 107 13.88 8.39 1.62
N ASP A 108 15.14 8.34 1.21
CA ASP A 108 15.51 8.24 -0.21
C ASP A 108 15.52 6.79 -0.70
N SER A 109 15.61 5.82 0.23
CA SER A 109 15.58 4.39 -0.08
C SER A 109 14.16 3.89 -0.36
N ALA A 110 14.03 2.81 -1.13
CA ALA A 110 12.74 2.19 -1.40
C ALA A 110 12.07 1.65 -0.12
N ILE A 111 12.87 1.10 0.81
CA ILE A 111 12.41 0.61 2.11
C ILE A 111 11.85 1.77 2.95
N GLY A 112 12.60 2.87 3.09
CA GLY A 112 12.14 4.04 3.84
C GLY A 112 10.89 4.68 3.24
N LYS A 113 10.78 4.73 1.89
CA LYS A 113 9.56 5.19 1.21
C LYS A 113 8.37 4.28 1.47
N ALA A 114 8.54 2.97 1.34
CA ALA A 114 7.47 1.99 1.62
C ALA A 114 7.02 2.04 3.08
N PHE A 115 7.96 2.21 4.01
CA PHE A 115 7.67 2.35 5.43
C PHE A 115 6.95 3.64 5.76
N SER A 116 7.42 4.77 5.23
CA SER A 116 6.73 6.07 5.34
C SER A 116 5.29 5.94 4.84
N TRP A 117 5.12 5.35 3.65
CA TRP A 117 3.80 5.15 3.06
C TRP A 117 2.88 4.31 3.94
N ILE A 118 3.29 3.11 4.37
CA ILE A 118 2.40 2.21 5.14
C ILE A 118 2.03 2.74 6.53
N VAL A 119 2.87 3.63 7.08
CA VAL A 119 2.66 4.26 8.38
C VAL A 119 1.74 5.46 8.29
N SER A 120 1.89 6.33 7.28
CA SER A 120 1.20 7.62 7.25
C SER A 120 0.26 7.87 6.07
N GLU A 121 0.41 7.15 4.97
CA GLU A 121 -0.29 7.45 3.70
C GLU A 121 -1.22 6.32 3.25
N ASP A 122 -0.99 5.09 3.69
CA ASP A 122 -1.81 3.93 3.32
C ASP A 122 -3.27 4.10 3.76
N GLU A 123 -4.14 4.44 2.79
CA GLU A 123 -5.57 4.64 3.01
C GLU A 123 -6.32 3.36 3.44
N TYR A 124 -5.76 2.18 3.16
CA TYR A 124 -6.35 0.92 3.65
C TYR A 124 -6.16 0.74 5.15
N MET A 125 -5.20 1.45 5.75
CA MET A 125 -4.97 1.55 7.21
C MET A 125 -4.99 0.18 7.92
N MET A 126 -4.29 -0.80 7.36
CA MET A 126 -4.27 -2.16 7.92
C MET A 126 -3.67 -2.20 9.33
N GLU A 127 -4.25 -2.98 10.25
CA GLU A 127 -3.75 -3.12 11.61
C GLU A 127 -2.33 -3.74 11.64
N PRO A 128 -1.43 -3.29 12.53
CA PRO A 128 -0.07 -3.84 12.61
C PRO A 128 -0.02 -5.36 12.90
N SER A 129 -1.08 -5.95 13.43
CA SER A 129 -1.21 -7.40 13.68
C SER A 129 -1.83 -8.19 12.53
N ASP A 130 -2.29 -7.55 11.46
CA ASP A 130 -2.97 -8.21 10.35
C ASP A 130 -1.99 -9.07 9.53
N VAL A 131 -2.32 -10.33 9.30
CA VAL A 131 -1.45 -11.28 8.60
C VAL A 131 -1.02 -10.80 7.19
N TYR A 132 -1.79 -9.93 6.54
CA TYR A 132 -1.49 -9.43 5.18
C TYR A 132 -0.66 -8.14 5.15
N LEU A 133 -0.29 -7.59 6.31
CA LEU A 133 0.46 -6.33 6.39
C LEU A 133 1.82 -6.43 5.69
N VAL A 134 2.49 -7.56 5.86
CA VAL A 134 3.81 -7.79 5.28
C VAL A 134 3.73 -7.85 3.77
N ASP A 135 2.74 -8.55 3.20
CA ASP A 135 2.52 -8.56 1.75
C ASP A 135 2.30 -7.12 1.24
N ARG A 136 1.44 -6.35 1.90
CA ARG A 136 1.18 -4.94 1.52
C ARG A 136 2.44 -4.08 1.57
N PHE A 137 3.25 -4.24 2.61
CA PHE A 137 4.55 -3.57 2.73
C PHE A 137 5.51 -3.97 1.62
N VAL A 138 5.66 -5.27 1.34
CA VAL A 138 6.55 -5.80 0.30
C VAL A 138 6.13 -5.32 -1.08
N MET A 139 4.83 -5.22 -1.34
CA MET A 139 4.33 -4.69 -2.61
C MET A 139 4.58 -3.19 -2.76
N ALA A 140 4.47 -2.41 -1.67
CA ALA A 140 4.87 -1.00 -1.69
C ALA A 140 6.38 -0.82 -1.90
N LEU A 141 7.20 -1.66 -1.25
CA LEU A 141 8.65 -1.71 -1.47
C LEU A 141 8.98 -2.00 -2.93
N LEU A 142 8.33 -2.99 -3.53
CA LEU A 142 8.50 -3.34 -4.93
C LEU A 142 8.20 -2.15 -5.85
N TYR A 143 7.09 -1.45 -5.59
CA TYR A 143 6.69 -0.25 -6.32
C TYR A 143 7.76 0.85 -6.23
N PHE A 144 8.22 1.21 -5.03
CA PHE A 144 9.22 2.27 -4.86
C PHE A 144 10.62 1.88 -5.36
N ALA A 145 10.98 0.59 -5.29
CA ALA A 145 12.28 0.10 -5.76
C ALA A 145 12.38 0.07 -7.29
N ASN A 146 11.25 -0.10 -7.99
CA ASN A 146 11.21 -0.34 -9.42
C ASN A 146 10.54 0.78 -10.21
N ASN A 147 10.61 1.99 -9.66
CA ASN A 147 10.12 3.19 -10.33
C ASN A 147 8.64 3.09 -10.72
N GLY A 148 7.81 2.59 -9.80
CA GLY A 148 6.40 2.25 -10.02
C GLY A 148 5.53 3.38 -10.56
N GLU A 149 5.89 4.62 -10.26
CA GLU A 149 5.24 5.83 -10.79
C GLU A 149 5.32 5.95 -12.33
N ASN A 150 6.25 5.21 -12.96
CA ASN A 150 6.50 5.20 -14.39
C ASN A 150 6.08 3.88 -15.07
N TRP A 151 5.27 3.04 -14.40
CA TRP A 151 4.74 1.83 -15.01
C TRP A 151 3.63 2.16 -16.03
N ASN A 152 3.64 1.44 -17.16
CA ASN A 152 2.77 1.72 -18.32
C ASN A 152 1.29 1.42 -18.09
N TYR A 153 0.97 0.70 -17.01
CA TYR A 153 -0.35 0.23 -16.61
C TYR A 153 -0.45 0.38 -15.10
N LEU A 154 -1.67 0.42 -14.54
CA LEU A 154 -1.93 0.33 -13.10
C LEU A 154 -1.69 1.61 -12.25
N SER A 155 -1.46 2.79 -12.85
CA SER A 155 -1.02 3.98 -12.11
C SER A 155 -1.94 4.43 -10.98
N ASN A 156 -3.24 4.12 -11.02
CA ASN A 156 -4.19 4.50 -9.98
C ASN A 156 -4.52 3.38 -8.99
N LEU A 157 -4.08 2.14 -9.25
CA LEU A 157 -4.39 0.99 -8.41
C LEU A 157 -3.31 0.69 -7.38
N TRP A 158 -2.04 0.89 -7.73
CA TRP A 158 -0.94 0.69 -6.80
C TRP A 158 -0.99 1.71 -5.67
N LEU A 159 -0.68 1.25 -4.46
CA LEU A 159 -0.74 2.08 -3.24
C LEU A 159 -2.13 2.68 -2.95
N SER A 160 -3.17 2.23 -3.63
CA SER A 160 -4.55 2.65 -3.40
C SER A 160 -5.12 2.00 -2.13
N ASN A 161 -6.30 2.44 -1.71
CA ASN A 161 -7.07 1.81 -0.64
C ASN A 161 -7.61 0.40 -0.99
N ALA A 162 -7.36 -0.13 -2.19
CA ALA A 162 -7.75 -1.49 -2.52
C ALA A 162 -6.87 -2.51 -1.80
N SER A 163 -7.40 -3.72 -1.59
CA SER A 163 -6.58 -4.82 -1.07
C SER A 163 -5.47 -5.17 -2.07
N VAL A 164 -4.35 -5.71 -1.60
CA VAL A 164 -3.21 -6.05 -2.48
C VAL A 164 -3.63 -7.00 -3.61
N CYS A 165 -4.56 -7.91 -3.33
CA CYS A 165 -5.08 -8.86 -4.32
C CYS A 165 -5.89 -8.21 -5.44
N GLU A 166 -6.35 -6.99 -5.23
CA GLU A 166 -7.06 -6.20 -6.23
C GLU A 166 -6.11 -5.31 -7.03
N TRP A 167 -4.81 -5.25 -6.71
CA TRP A 167 -3.79 -4.49 -7.46
C TRP A 167 -3.43 -5.19 -8.77
N THR A 168 -4.44 -5.41 -9.61
CA THR A 168 -4.35 -6.04 -10.91
C THR A 168 -5.21 -5.29 -11.92
N GLU A 169 -4.73 -5.21 -13.15
CA GLU A 169 -5.46 -4.73 -14.31
C GLU A 169 -5.38 -5.76 -15.43
N VAL A 170 -6.23 -5.60 -16.44
CA VAL A 170 -6.21 -6.40 -17.65
C VAL A 170 -5.59 -5.56 -18.77
N ASP A 171 -4.56 -6.07 -19.44
CA ASP A 171 -3.93 -5.39 -20.58
C ASP A 171 -4.79 -5.44 -21.85
N MET A 172 -4.29 -4.87 -22.94
CA MET A 172 -5.00 -4.83 -24.23
C MET A 172 -5.23 -6.22 -24.85
N ASP A 173 -4.44 -7.21 -24.45
CA ASP A 173 -4.51 -8.58 -24.94
C ASP A 173 -5.36 -9.48 -24.01
N GLY A 174 -5.90 -8.93 -22.92
CA GLY A 174 -6.77 -9.65 -21.99
C GLY A 174 -6.01 -10.36 -20.85
N PHE A 175 -4.72 -10.10 -20.67
CA PHE A 175 -3.91 -10.71 -19.62
C PHE A 175 -3.90 -9.88 -18.34
N ALA A 176 -3.93 -10.56 -17.20
CA ALA A 176 -3.82 -9.91 -15.89
C ALA A 176 -2.37 -9.45 -15.65
N VAL A 177 -2.21 -8.18 -15.30
CA VAL A 177 -0.94 -7.52 -14.98
C VAL A 177 -1.02 -6.99 -13.54
N GLY A 178 0.09 -6.94 -12.83
CA GLY A 178 0.20 -6.66 -11.40
C GLY A 178 0.12 -7.93 -10.54
N VAL A 179 -0.77 -7.94 -9.54
CA VAL A 179 -1.03 -9.10 -8.68
C VAL A 179 -1.92 -10.11 -9.40
N ALA A 180 -1.31 -10.91 -10.28
CA ALA A 180 -2.03 -11.85 -11.15
C ALA A 180 -2.76 -12.97 -10.40
N ARG A 181 -2.36 -13.31 -9.17
CA ARG A 181 -3.07 -14.30 -8.36
C ARG A 181 -2.80 -14.11 -6.87
N CYS A 182 -3.86 -14.20 -6.07
CA CYS A 182 -3.77 -14.43 -4.64
C CYS A 182 -4.20 -15.86 -4.24
N SER A 183 -3.68 -16.33 -3.12
CA SER A 183 -4.07 -17.59 -2.49
C SER A 183 -4.25 -17.34 -0.99
N ASN A 184 -5.47 -17.53 -0.48
CA ASN A 184 -5.84 -17.22 0.91
C ASN A 184 -5.49 -15.77 1.32
N GLY A 185 -5.69 -14.80 0.43
CA GLY A 185 -5.37 -13.38 0.69
C GLY A 185 -3.89 -13.00 0.53
N PHE A 186 -2.99 -13.98 0.35
CA PHE A 186 -1.57 -13.73 0.11
C PHE A 186 -1.26 -13.64 -1.38
N VAL A 187 -0.30 -12.78 -1.74
CA VAL A 187 0.21 -12.68 -3.11
C VAL A 187 0.89 -14.00 -3.50
N ALA A 188 0.35 -14.66 -4.53
CA ALA A 188 0.81 -15.97 -4.97
C ALA A 188 1.40 -15.97 -6.39
N LYS A 189 1.14 -14.91 -7.17
CA LYS A 189 1.73 -14.68 -8.50
C LYS A 189 1.74 -13.19 -8.80
N LEU A 190 2.87 -12.71 -9.31
CA LEU A 190 3.01 -11.40 -9.91
C LEU A 190 3.22 -11.56 -11.41
N ASP A 191 2.65 -10.67 -12.20
CA ASP A 191 2.88 -10.58 -13.63
C ASP A 191 3.11 -9.11 -13.99
N PHE A 192 4.26 -8.81 -14.58
CA PHE A 192 4.61 -7.44 -14.94
C PHE A 192 5.00 -7.32 -16.41
N TYR A 193 4.41 -8.17 -17.24
CA TYR A 193 4.57 -8.07 -18.67
C TYR A 193 4.28 -6.64 -19.14
N ASN A 194 5.21 -6.05 -19.90
CA ASN A 194 5.15 -4.68 -20.43
C ASN A 194 4.95 -3.53 -19.41
N CYS A 195 5.25 -3.75 -18.12
CA CYS A 195 5.10 -2.71 -17.07
C CYS A 195 6.24 -1.69 -16.98
N ASN A 196 7.25 -1.74 -17.86
CA ASN A 196 8.41 -0.82 -17.79
C ASN A 196 9.13 -0.85 -16.43
N LEU A 197 9.28 -2.05 -15.84
CA LEU A 197 10.06 -2.21 -14.60
C LEU A 197 11.49 -1.72 -14.79
N SER A 198 11.92 -0.83 -13.89
CA SER A 198 13.26 -0.29 -13.88
C SER A 198 13.73 -0.08 -12.46
N GLY A 199 14.83 -0.72 -12.09
CA GLY A 199 15.39 -0.64 -10.75
C GLY A 199 15.91 -2.00 -10.26
N PRO A 200 16.54 -2.03 -9.08
CA PRO A 200 16.95 -3.28 -8.45
C PRO A 200 15.75 -3.99 -7.80
N ILE A 201 15.77 -5.32 -7.83
CA ILE A 201 14.98 -6.13 -6.91
C ILE A 201 15.78 -6.19 -5.60
N GLN A 202 15.21 -5.63 -4.53
CA GLN A 202 15.82 -5.55 -3.19
C GLN A 202 15.55 -6.82 -2.40
#